data_AF-A0A2V7JAK7-F1
#
_entry.id   AF-A0A2V7JAK7-F1
#
_cell.length_a   1.000
_cell.length_b   1.000
_cell.length_c   1.000
_cell.angle_alpha   90.00
_cell.angle_beta   90.00
_cell.angle_gamma   90.00
#
_symmetry.space_group_name_H-M   'P 1'
#
loop_
_entity.id
_entity.type
_entity.pdbx_description
1 polymer ?
#
loop_
_entity_poly.entity_id
_entity_poly.type
_entity_poly.pdbx_seq_one_letter_code
_entity_poly.pdbx_strand_id
1 'polypeptide(L)' 'MARVCEICGKGPITGHNISHANNKTPRRWYPNLQRV' A
#
# COMPACT_ATOMS: atom_id res chain seq x y z
N MET A 1 0.64 15.85 1.67
CA MET A 1 1.22 15.10 0.54
C MET A 1 0.31 13.92 0.23
N ALA A 2 -0.33 13.91 -0.94
CA ALA A 2 -1.01 12.71 -1.40
C ALA A 2 0.01 11.56 -1.43
N ARG A 3 -0.32 10.38 -0.89
CA ARG A 3 0.57 9.20 -0.94
C ARG A 3 0.53 8.56 -2.34
N VAL A 4 0.68 9.41 -3.36
CA VAL A 4 0.59 9.10 -4.77
C VAL A 4 1.87 9.62 -5.43
N CYS A 5 2.50 8.80 -6.26
CA CYS A 5 3.65 9.22 -7.04
C CYS A 5 3.19 10.20 -8.14
N GLU A 6 3.75 11.40 -8.17
CA GLU A 6 3.39 12.44 -9.15
C GLU A 6 3.81 12.08 -10.58
N ILE A 7 4.87 11.27 -10.73
CA ILE A 7 5.41 10.83 -12.03
C ILE A 7 4.68 9.58 -12.53
N CYS A 8 4.50 8.58 -11.67
CA CYS A 8 3.96 7.27 -12.05
C CYS A 8 2.46 7.10 -11.77
N GLY A 9 1.82 8.04 -11.07
CA GLY A 9 0.44 7.92 -10.60
C GLY A 9 0.19 6.80 -9.58
N LYS A 10 1.25 6.11 -9.11
CA LYS A 10 1.13 4.96 -8.19
C LYS A 10 0.56 5.43 -6.85
N GLY A 11 -0.62 4.92 -6.51
CA GLY A 11 -1.30 5.19 -5.25
C GLY A 11 -1.25 4.02 -4.26
N PRO A 12 -1.85 4.18 -3.08
CA PRO A 12 -1.91 3.14 -2.08
C PRO A 12 -2.93 2.06 -2.43
N ILE A 13 -2.53 0.80 -2.30
CA ILE A 13 -3.36 -0.37 -2.60
C ILE A 13 -3.95 -0.92 -1.30
N THR A 14 -5.20 -1.38 -1.33
CA THR A 14 -5.88 -2.01 -0.18
C THR A 14 -5.90 -3.53 -0.34
N GLY A 15 -5.92 -4.26 0.77
CA GLY A 15 -6.11 -5.70 0.78
C GLY A 15 -6.01 -6.27 2.19
N HIS A 16 -5.58 -7.52 2.31
CA HIS A 16 -5.54 -8.22 3.60
C HIS A 16 -4.17 -8.87 3.84
N ASN A 17 -3.74 -8.91 5.10
CA ASN A 17 -2.72 -9.84 5.55
C ASN A 17 -3.39 -11.16 5.92
N ILE A 18 -2.84 -12.27 5.42
CA ILE A 18 -3.38 -13.61 5.55
C ILE A 18 -2.40 -14.40 6.43
N SER A 19 -2.86 -14.87 7.58
CA SER A 19 -2.05 -15.74 8.45
C SER A 19 -2.03 -17.19 7.93
N HIS A 20 -1.20 -18.03 8.53
CA HIS A 20 -1.21 -19.48 8.25
C HIS A 20 -2.60 -20.10 8.50
N ALA A 21 -3.33 -19.63 9.53
CA ALA A 21 -4.71 -20.04 9.81
C ALA A 21 -5.75 -19.39 8.88
N ASN A 22 -5.31 -18.67 7.84
CA ASN A 22 -6.14 -17.91 6.90
C ASN A 22 -6.95 -16.78 7.56
N ASN A 23 -6.48 -16.25 8.69
CA ASN A 23 -7.09 -15.08 9.31
C ASN A 23 -6.77 -13.84 8.48
N LYS A 24 -7.81 -13.16 7.99
CA LYS A 24 -7.69 -11.98 7.14
C LYS A 24 -7.77 -10.72 7.99
N THR A 25 -6.71 -9.93 8.00
CA THR A 25 -6.68 -8.60 8.65
C THR A 25 -6.51 -7.51 7.59
N PRO A 26 -7.30 -6.42 7.62
CA PRO A 26 -7.22 -5.37 6.61
C PRO A 26 -5.85 -4.67 6.64
N ARG A 27 -5.30 -4.42 5.46
CA ARG A 27 -3.97 -3.82 5.25
C ARG A 27 -4.01 -2.84 4.08
N ARG A 28 -3.18 -1.80 4.17
CA ARG A 28 -2.91 -0.88 3.06
C ARG A 28 -1.41 -0.90 2.73
N TRP A 29 -1.07 -1.08 1.47
CA TRP A 29 0.31 -0.95 0.97
C TRP A 29 0.50 0.44 0.39
N TYR A 30 1.52 1.14 0.87
CA TYR A 30 1.89 2.46 0.36
C TYR A 30 3.05 2.35 -0.62
N PRO A 31 3.05 3.15 -1.70
CA PRO A 31 4.20 3.24 -2.58
C PRO A 31 5.41 3.81 -1.82
N ASN A 32 6.61 3.32 -2.13
CA ASN A 32 7.86 3.83 -1.56
C ASN A 32 8.22 5.17 -2.23
N LEU A 33 7.58 6.26 -1.80
CA LEU A 33 7.87 7.61 -2.30
C LEU A 33 9.11 8.16 -1.59
N GLN A 34 10.17 8.40 -2.35
CA GLN A 34 11.39 9.04 -1.87
C GLN A 34 11.41 10.50 -2.33
N ARG A 35 11.86 11.39 -1.44
CA ARG A 35 12.16 12.78 -1.81
C ARG A 35 13.54 12.78 -2.45
N VAL A 36 13.61 13.36 -3.65
CA VAL A 36 14.86 13.57 -4.39
C VAL A 36 15.22 15.05 -4.28
#